data_AF-A0A955V9V1-F1
#
_entry.id   AF-A0A955V9V1-F1
#
_cell.length_a   1.000
_cell.length_b   1.000
_cell.length_c   1.000
_cell.angle_alpha   90.00
_cell.angle_beta   90.00
_cell.angle_gamma   90.00
#
_symmetry.space_group_name_H-M   'P 1'
#
loop_
_entity.id
_entity.type
_entity.pdbx_description
1 polymer ?
#
loop_
_entity_poly.entity_id
_entity_poly.type
_entity_poly.pdbx_seq_one_letter_code
_entity_poly.pdbx_strand_id
1 'polypeptide(L)'
;MRFVGGDGREVAPRLTHAEGAVGLARRMVAALRATGREVPGWLAVVADEGAETTAEATFATACFWEGEGALGALPGVTGSAAGFQGGREVVRLELDPAKTSREAVERAARGLGYAPAGDGRFAPSAADDKYHLRHSPLRFVPMTPLQRTRVNAALARAGDVDAWLSPRQRALRDAIARRPDGGLPEQLDVGRDGLAAAWARVGETFSERKTD
;
A
#
# COMPACT_ATOMS: atom_id res chain seq x y z
N MET A 1 -20.38 -14.42 -9.58
CA MET A 1 -19.73 -15.38 -8.65
C MET A 1 -20.47 -15.37 -7.31
N ARG A 2 -20.54 -16.50 -6.59
CA ARG A 2 -21.18 -16.60 -5.25
C ARG A 2 -20.15 -17.01 -4.20
N PHE A 3 -20.34 -16.55 -2.97
CA PHE A 3 -19.59 -17.00 -1.80
C PHE A 3 -20.55 -17.77 -0.89
N VAL A 4 -20.23 -19.03 -0.61
CA VAL A 4 -21.06 -19.93 0.19
C VAL A 4 -20.30 -20.39 1.43
N GLY A 5 -21.01 -20.52 2.54
CA GLY A 5 -20.51 -21.09 3.78
C GLY A 5 -20.44 -22.62 3.73
N GLY A 6 -19.92 -23.23 4.79
CA GLY A 6 -19.84 -24.69 4.91
C GLY A 6 -21.22 -25.38 4.96
N ASP A 7 -22.28 -24.64 5.24
CA ASP A 7 -23.67 -25.07 5.22
C ASP A 7 -24.37 -24.84 3.85
N GLY A 8 -23.62 -24.38 2.84
CA GLY A 8 -24.14 -24.07 1.51
C GLY A 8 -24.92 -22.76 1.41
N ARG A 9 -25.08 -22.00 2.49
CA ARG A 9 -25.78 -20.70 2.46
C ARG A 9 -24.88 -19.59 1.93
N GLU A 10 -25.47 -18.60 1.28
CA GLU A 10 -24.71 -17.43 0.82
C GLU A 10 -24.23 -16.60 2.01
N VAL A 11 -22.95 -16.25 2.00
CA VAL A 11 -22.29 -15.48 3.09
C VAL A 11 -21.86 -14.08 2.65
N ALA A 12 -22.05 -13.74 1.38
CA ALA A 12 -21.85 -12.39 0.85
C ALA A 12 -22.74 -12.15 -0.38
N PRO A 13 -23.10 -10.89 -0.68
CA PRO A 13 -23.83 -10.54 -1.89
C PRO A 13 -23.14 -11.06 -3.17
N ARG A 14 -23.95 -11.39 -4.17
CA ARG A 14 -23.47 -11.89 -5.46
C ARG A 14 -22.59 -10.84 -6.14
N LEU A 15 -21.40 -11.26 -6.56
CA LEU A 15 -20.49 -10.45 -7.35
C LEU A 15 -20.92 -10.41 -8.81
N THR A 16 -20.97 -9.20 -9.37
CA THR A 16 -21.18 -8.92 -10.79
C THR A 16 -19.84 -8.75 -11.52
N HIS A 17 -19.85 -8.97 -12.84
CA HIS A 17 -18.62 -8.82 -13.65
C HIS A 17 -18.07 -7.38 -13.66
N ALA A 18 -18.92 -6.38 -13.48
CA ALA A 18 -18.55 -4.97 -13.52
C ALA A 18 -17.68 -4.53 -12.32
N GLU A 19 -17.69 -5.28 -11.21
CA GLU A 19 -17.01 -4.88 -9.98
C GLU A 19 -15.50 -5.25 -9.95
N GLY A 20 -15.04 -6.07 -10.91
CA GLY A 20 -13.61 -6.37 -11.10
C GLY A 20 -12.89 -6.98 -9.88
N ALA A 21 -11.57 -6.78 -9.82
CA ALA A 21 -10.71 -7.36 -8.77
C ALA A 21 -10.97 -6.75 -7.38
N VAL A 22 -11.16 -5.42 -7.29
CA VAL A 22 -11.48 -4.74 -6.03
C VAL A 22 -12.83 -5.20 -5.49
N GLY A 23 -13.84 -5.30 -6.36
CA GLY A 23 -15.14 -5.88 -6.02
C GLY A 23 -15.00 -7.28 -5.46
N LEU A 24 -14.27 -8.15 -6.16
CA LEU A 24 -14.01 -9.50 -5.68
C LEU A 24 -13.37 -9.50 -4.28
N ALA A 25 -12.33 -8.70 -4.07
CA ALA A 25 -11.67 -8.59 -2.76
C ALA A 25 -12.64 -8.10 -1.66
N ARG A 26 -13.49 -7.10 -1.94
CA ARG A 26 -14.51 -6.61 -0.98
C ARG A 26 -15.48 -7.72 -0.57
N ARG A 27 -15.87 -8.59 -1.52
CA ARG A 27 -16.78 -9.72 -1.24
C ARG A 27 -16.06 -10.83 -0.46
N MET A 28 -14.79 -11.08 -0.75
CA MET A 28 -13.96 -11.99 0.06
C MET A 28 -13.84 -11.49 1.51
N VAL A 29 -13.56 -10.20 1.72
CA VAL A 29 -13.50 -9.58 3.05
C VAL A 29 -14.84 -9.71 3.78
N ALA A 30 -15.95 -9.42 3.10
CA ALA A 30 -17.29 -9.54 3.68
C ALA A 30 -17.61 -11.00 4.10
N ALA A 31 -17.30 -11.97 3.23
CA ALA A 31 -17.53 -13.39 3.51
C ALA A 31 -16.68 -13.90 4.70
N LEU A 32 -15.42 -13.49 4.80
CA LEU A 32 -14.56 -13.83 5.94
C LEU A 32 -15.14 -13.28 7.24
N ARG A 33 -15.53 -12.00 7.27
CA ARG A 33 -16.16 -11.38 8.44
C ARG A 33 -17.47 -12.06 8.84
N ALA A 34 -18.35 -12.34 7.87
CA ALA A 34 -19.63 -13.01 8.10
C ALA A 34 -19.49 -14.42 8.69
N THR A 35 -18.32 -15.05 8.47
CA THR A 35 -18.01 -16.39 8.99
C THR A 35 -17.10 -16.37 10.22
N GLY A 36 -16.86 -15.19 10.82
CA GLY A 36 -16.00 -15.04 11.99
C GLY A 36 -14.52 -15.33 11.72
N ARG A 37 -14.10 -15.35 10.45
CA ARG A 37 -12.71 -15.58 10.06
C ARG A 37 -11.95 -14.27 9.99
N GLU A 38 -10.69 -14.32 10.40
CA GLU A 38 -9.78 -13.19 10.29
C GLU A 38 -9.58 -12.81 8.81
N VAL A 39 -9.54 -11.50 8.56
CA VAL A 39 -9.26 -10.93 7.25
C VAL A 39 -7.76 -10.63 7.18
N PRO A 40 -7.00 -11.28 6.29
CA PRO A 40 -5.58 -10.96 6.11
C PRO A 40 -5.39 -9.50 5.71
N GLY A 41 -4.39 -8.82 6.29
CA GLY A 41 -4.13 -7.39 6.04
C GLY A 41 -3.94 -7.06 4.55
N TRP A 42 -3.19 -7.89 3.82
CA TRP A 42 -3.01 -7.74 2.37
C TRP A 42 -4.33 -7.75 1.59
N LEU A 43 -5.31 -8.55 2.03
CA LEU A 43 -6.61 -8.63 1.37
C LEU A 43 -7.48 -7.41 1.71
N ALA A 44 -7.38 -6.90 2.94
CA ALA A 44 -8.02 -5.66 3.34
C ALA A 44 -7.47 -4.46 2.53
N VAL A 45 -6.16 -4.44 2.24
CA VAL A 45 -5.56 -3.41 1.38
C VAL A 45 -6.13 -3.43 -0.04
N VAL A 46 -6.20 -4.60 -0.69
CA VAL A 46 -6.84 -4.72 -2.02
C VAL A 46 -8.33 -4.33 -1.95
N ALA A 47 -8.95 -4.64 -0.81
CA ALA A 47 -10.23 -4.14 -0.31
C ALA A 47 -10.51 -2.66 -0.63
N ASP A 48 -9.47 -1.90 -0.33
CA ASP A 48 -9.47 -0.46 -0.11
C ASP A 48 -8.91 0.32 -1.30
N GLU A 49 -8.27 -0.34 -2.27
CA GLU A 49 -7.67 0.29 -3.46
C GLU A 49 -8.67 1.01 -4.37
N GLY A 50 -9.94 0.60 -4.37
CA GLY A 50 -11.00 1.30 -5.11
C GLY A 50 -11.74 2.36 -4.28
N ALA A 51 -11.12 2.90 -3.23
CA ALA A 51 -11.64 4.07 -2.54
C ALA A 51 -11.44 5.31 -3.43
N GLU A 52 -12.43 6.20 -3.47
CA GLU A 52 -12.24 7.50 -4.09
C GLU A 52 -11.36 8.35 -3.20
N THR A 53 -10.09 8.52 -3.58
CA THR A 53 -9.20 9.48 -2.92
C THR A 53 -9.56 10.89 -3.38
N THR A 54 -10.24 11.66 -2.54
CA THR A 54 -10.66 13.04 -2.89
C THR A 54 -10.15 14.09 -1.90
N ALA A 55 -9.53 13.67 -0.79
CA ALA A 55 -8.97 14.56 0.21
C ALA A 55 -7.47 14.32 0.38
N GLU A 56 -6.70 15.41 0.38
CA GLU A 56 -5.28 15.41 0.71
C GLU A 56 -5.04 16.14 2.03
N ALA A 57 -3.94 15.85 2.72
CA ALA A 57 -3.43 16.64 3.85
C ALA A 57 -1.90 16.60 3.87
N THR A 58 -1.25 17.74 4.11
CA THR A 58 0.23 17.83 4.11
C THR A 58 0.72 18.23 5.49
N PHE A 59 1.77 17.56 5.98
CA PHE A 59 2.33 17.77 7.31
C PHE A 59 3.81 18.10 7.22
N ALA A 60 4.24 19.08 8.02
CA ALA A 60 5.64 19.42 8.18
C ALA A 60 6.37 18.37 9.02
N THR A 61 7.59 18.03 8.60
CA THR A 61 8.43 17.02 9.25
C THR A 61 9.84 17.57 9.46
N ALA A 62 10.54 17.07 10.49
CA ALA A 62 11.98 17.29 10.61
C ALA A 62 12.78 16.37 9.66
N CYS A 63 12.24 15.17 9.40
CA CYS A 63 12.71 14.21 8.41
C CYS A 63 11.48 13.54 7.76
N PHE A 64 11.31 13.63 6.44
CA PHE A 64 10.16 13.00 5.77
C PHE A 64 10.19 11.46 5.80
N TRP A 65 11.31 10.80 6.06
CA TRP A 65 11.39 9.33 6.06
C TRP A 65 10.68 8.78 7.30
N GLU A 66 11.03 9.34 8.46
CA GLU A 66 10.34 9.07 9.72
C GLU A 66 8.88 9.53 9.65
N GLY A 67 8.65 10.72 9.09
CA GLY A 67 7.32 11.28 8.89
C GLY A 67 6.41 10.38 8.06
N GLU A 68 6.89 9.89 6.93
CA GLU A 68 6.14 9.00 6.04
C GLU A 68 5.86 7.66 6.72
N GLY A 69 6.82 7.16 7.48
CA GLY A 69 6.65 5.96 8.30
C GLY A 69 5.55 6.10 9.34
N ALA A 70 5.50 7.22 10.05
CA ALA A 70 4.52 7.48 11.09
C ALA A 70 3.13 7.85 10.54
N LEU A 71 3.08 8.79 9.59
CA LEU A 71 1.83 9.33 9.03
C LEU A 71 1.17 8.35 8.06
N GLY A 72 1.95 7.60 7.27
CA GLY A 72 1.43 6.56 6.37
C GLY A 72 0.73 5.41 7.09
N ALA A 73 1.00 5.22 8.38
CA ALA A 73 0.34 4.21 9.22
C ALA A 73 -1.09 4.61 9.65
N LEU A 74 -1.46 5.89 9.53
CA LEU A 74 -2.72 6.38 10.09
C LEU A 74 -3.96 5.71 9.44
N PRO A 75 -5.04 5.48 10.20
CA PRO A 75 -6.30 4.98 9.65
C PRO A 75 -6.86 5.91 8.56
N GLY A 76 -7.36 5.31 7.47
CA GLY A 76 -7.94 6.05 6.34
C GLY A 76 -6.94 6.70 5.39
N VAL A 77 -5.63 6.64 5.66
CA VAL A 77 -4.60 7.02 4.68
C VAL A 77 -4.51 5.96 3.58
N THR A 78 -4.67 6.40 2.33
CA THR A 78 -4.60 5.58 1.11
C THR A 78 -3.30 5.77 0.33
N GLY A 79 -2.59 6.87 0.57
CA GLY A 79 -1.32 7.19 -0.06
C GLY A 79 -0.50 8.16 0.77
N SER A 80 0.81 8.15 0.55
CA SER A 80 1.74 9.10 1.14
C SER A 80 2.76 9.50 0.08
N ALA A 81 3.32 10.70 0.19
CA ALA A 81 4.39 11.17 -0.68
C ALA A 81 5.36 12.08 0.10
N ALA A 82 6.65 11.79 0.05
CA ALA A 82 7.69 12.68 0.54
C ALA A 82 7.91 13.86 -0.42
N GLY A 83 8.20 15.04 0.11
CA GLY A 83 8.52 16.21 -0.69
C GLY A 83 8.83 17.45 0.12
N PHE A 84 8.82 18.58 -0.57
CA PHE A 84 9.12 19.89 -0.02
C PHE A 84 7.95 20.84 -0.23
N GLN A 85 7.67 21.70 0.75
CA GLN A 85 6.70 22.77 0.65
C GLN A 85 7.20 23.99 1.44
N GLY A 86 7.34 25.12 0.75
CA GLY A 86 7.87 26.35 1.37
C GLY A 86 9.27 26.15 1.98
N GLY A 87 10.13 25.36 1.32
CA GLY A 87 11.51 25.09 1.77
C GLY A 87 11.63 24.12 2.95
N ARG A 88 10.54 23.50 3.39
CA ARG A 88 10.52 22.52 4.48
C ARG A 88 10.21 21.14 3.96
N GLU A 89 10.78 20.13 4.61
CA GLU A 89 10.38 18.74 4.39
C GLU A 89 8.94 18.52 4.86
N VAL A 90 8.18 17.85 4.02
CA VAL A 90 6.79 17.54 4.27
C VAL A 90 6.43 16.15 3.77
N VAL A 91 5.37 15.61 4.36
CA VAL A 91 4.70 14.41 3.88
C VAL A 91 3.28 14.79 3.48
N ARG A 92 2.93 14.55 2.22
CA ARG A 92 1.56 14.68 1.73
C ARG A 92 0.86 13.33 1.83
N LEU A 93 -0.36 13.33 2.35
CA LEU A 93 -1.22 12.17 2.50
C LEU A 93 -2.41 12.27 1.56
N GLU A 94 -2.79 11.13 1.02
CA GLU A 94 -4.05 10.88 0.33
C GLU A 94 -5.00 10.14 1.29
N LEU A 95 -6.26 10.57 1.36
CA LEU A 95 -7.23 10.09 2.34
C LEU A 95 -8.47 9.47 1.67
N ASP A 96 -8.97 8.39 2.29
CA ASP A 96 -10.29 7.82 2.03
C ASP A 96 -11.34 8.54 2.90
N PRO A 97 -12.18 9.44 2.32
CA PRO A 97 -13.17 10.20 3.08
C PRO A 97 -14.27 9.32 3.70
N ALA A 98 -14.45 8.08 3.23
CA ALA A 98 -15.38 7.15 3.84
C ALA A 98 -14.83 6.52 5.14
N LYS A 99 -13.53 6.66 5.42
CA LYS A 99 -12.86 6.08 6.60
C LYS A 99 -12.28 7.11 7.55
N THR A 100 -11.92 8.29 7.06
CA THR A 100 -11.34 9.35 7.87
C THR A 100 -11.69 10.73 7.34
N SER A 101 -11.56 11.75 8.18
CA SER A 101 -11.63 13.16 7.78
C SER A 101 -10.27 13.81 7.91
N ARG A 102 -10.10 14.97 7.26
CA ARG A 102 -8.89 15.79 7.41
C ARG A 102 -8.64 16.12 8.90
N GLU A 103 -9.67 16.52 9.63
CA GLU A 103 -9.58 16.90 11.04
C GLU A 103 -9.17 15.72 11.93
N ALA A 104 -9.64 14.51 11.61
CA ALA A 104 -9.27 13.29 12.32
C ALA A 104 -7.78 12.95 12.10
N VAL A 105 -7.32 13.01 10.85
CA VAL A 105 -5.91 12.79 10.51
C VAL A 105 -5.01 13.85 11.12
N GLU A 106 -5.41 15.13 11.08
CA GLU A 106 -4.64 16.21 11.71
C GLU A 106 -4.54 16.05 13.22
N ARG A 107 -5.61 15.59 13.88
CA ARG A 107 -5.58 15.30 15.32
C ARG A 107 -4.62 14.16 15.63
N ALA A 108 -4.65 13.09 14.84
CA ALA A 108 -3.73 11.97 15.00
C ALA A 108 -2.28 12.37 14.73
N ALA A 109 -2.03 13.15 13.67
CA ALA A 109 -0.72 13.68 13.32
C ALA A 109 -0.15 14.58 14.43
N ARG A 110 -0.97 15.46 15.02
CA ARG A 110 -0.56 16.26 16.20
C ARG A 110 -0.19 15.39 17.39
N GLY A 111 -0.93 14.31 17.64
CA GLY A 111 -0.59 13.33 18.68
C GLY A 111 0.74 12.60 18.44
N LEU A 112 1.22 12.57 17.19
CA LEU A 112 2.53 12.05 16.79
C LEU A 112 3.61 13.14 16.70
N GLY A 113 3.30 14.39 17.02
CA GLY A 113 4.23 15.51 16.97
C GLY A 113 4.35 16.22 15.61
N TYR A 114 3.47 15.91 14.65
CA TYR A 114 3.47 16.56 13.33
C TYR A 114 2.42 17.68 13.26
N ALA A 115 2.80 18.80 12.66
CA ALA A 115 1.91 19.92 12.40
C ALA A 115 1.51 19.98 10.92
N PRO A 116 0.31 20.50 10.57
CA PRO A 116 -0.02 20.80 9.19
C PRO A 116 1.05 21.69 8.55
N ALA A 117 1.37 21.41 7.28
CA ALA A 117 2.29 22.25 6.51
C ALA A 117 1.66 23.64 6.27
N GLY A 118 2.50 24.67 6.27
CA GLY A 118 2.09 26.03 5.92
C GLY A 118 1.93 26.23 4.41
N ASP A 119 1.83 27.47 3.96
CA ASP A 119 1.61 27.80 2.55
C ASP A 119 2.76 27.35 1.63
N GLY A 120 2.43 27.17 0.35
CA GLY A 120 3.36 26.83 -0.72
C GLY A 120 2.87 25.68 -1.58
N ARG A 121 3.50 25.51 -2.75
CA ARG A 121 3.24 24.37 -3.63
C ARG A 121 4.04 23.17 -3.16
N PHE A 122 3.40 22.01 -3.07
CA PHE A 122 4.08 20.74 -2.86
C PHE A 122 4.97 20.39 -4.05
N ALA A 123 6.24 20.12 -3.79
CA ALA A 123 7.22 19.61 -4.73
C ALA A 123 7.63 18.19 -4.31
N PRO A 124 7.25 17.13 -5.07
CA PRO A 124 7.58 15.76 -4.70
C PRO A 124 9.08 15.49 -4.75
N SER A 125 9.59 14.66 -3.83
CA SER A 125 10.95 14.14 -3.89
C SER A 125 10.95 12.63 -4.16
N ALA A 126 11.11 12.24 -5.43
CA ALA A 126 11.05 10.83 -5.83
C ALA A 126 12.20 9.97 -5.29
N ALA A 127 13.36 10.58 -5.04
CA ALA A 127 14.51 9.90 -4.45
C ALA A 127 14.28 9.54 -2.98
N ASP A 128 13.49 10.36 -2.28
CA ASP A 128 13.21 10.21 -0.86
C ASP A 128 11.88 9.51 -0.55
N ASP A 129 11.02 9.35 -1.56
CA ASP A 129 9.73 8.70 -1.39
C ASP A 129 9.88 7.19 -1.12
N LYS A 130 9.08 6.69 -0.18
CA LYS A 130 9.09 5.29 0.27
C LYS A 130 10.49 4.80 0.64
N TYR A 131 11.27 5.63 1.32
CA TYR A 131 12.68 5.35 1.64
C TYR A 131 12.91 3.96 2.24
N HIS A 132 12.15 3.59 3.27
CA HIS A 132 12.36 2.30 3.94
C HIS A 132 12.06 1.11 3.01
N LEU A 133 11.03 1.24 2.17
CA LEU A 133 10.71 0.24 1.15
C LEU A 133 11.80 0.16 0.07
N ARG A 134 12.29 1.30 -0.43
CA ARG A 134 13.40 1.44 -1.39
C ARG A 134 14.69 0.81 -0.88
N HIS A 135 14.95 0.91 0.42
CA HIS A 135 16.13 0.33 1.05
C HIS A 135 15.92 -1.10 1.56
N SER A 136 14.89 -1.81 1.06
CA SER A 136 14.61 -3.21 1.38
C SER A 136 14.56 -4.09 0.12
N PRO A 137 14.69 -5.43 0.25
CA PRO A 137 14.45 -6.35 -0.87
C PRO A 137 13.04 -6.25 -1.47
N LEU A 138 12.08 -5.68 -0.73
CA LEU A 138 10.70 -5.51 -1.19
C LEU A 138 10.56 -4.44 -2.28
N ARG A 139 11.61 -3.64 -2.56
CA ARG A 139 11.61 -2.71 -3.69
C ARG A 139 11.36 -3.38 -5.05
N PHE A 140 11.65 -4.68 -5.16
CA PHE A 140 11.46 -5.46 -6.40
C PHE A 140 10.12 -6.22 -6.43
N VAL A 141 9.28 -6.08 -5.40
CA VAL A 141 8.01 -6.77 -5.30
C VAL A 141 6.89 -5.85 -5.80
N PRO A 142 6.12 -6.23 -6.84
CA PRO A 142 4.99 -5.43 -7.31
C PRO A 142 3.94 -5.23 -6.22
N MET A 143 3.56 -3.97 -5.98
CA MET A 143 2.61 -3.56 -4.94
C MET A 143 1.77 -2.38 -5.41
N THR A 144 0.54 -2.27 -4.94
CA THR A 144 -0.28 -1.08 -5.24
C THR A 144 0.17 0.13 -4.41
N PRO A 145 -0.23 1.37 -4.78
CA PRO A 145 0.16 2.57 -4.04
C PRO A 145 -0.19 2.51 -2.54
N LEU A 146 -1.39 2.02 -2.20
CA LEU A 146 -1.81 1.84 -0.81
C LEU A 146 -0.97 0.78 -0.11
N GLN A 147 -0.73 -0.36 -0.76
CA GLN A 147 0.12 -1.40 -0.20
C GLN A 147 1.55 -0.91 0.07
N ARG A 148 2.15 -0.14 -0.84
CA ARG A 148 3.47 0.47 -0.65
C ARG A 148 3.50 1.42 0.54
N THR A 149 2.45 2.24 0.71
CA THR A 149 2.31 3.12 1.87
C THR A 149 2.31 2.32 3.18
N ARG A 150 1.53 1.23 3.26
CA ARG A 150 1.47 0.36 4.44
C ARG A 150 2.77 -0.37 4.70
N VAL A 151 3.41 -0.91 3.66
CA VAL A 151 4.69 -1.62 3.78
C VAL A 151 5.81 -0.68 4.19
N ASN A 152 5.91 0.51 3.59
CA ASN A 152 6.91 1.52 3.98
C ASN A 152 6.74 1.92 5.45
N ALA A 153 5.50 2.16 5.89
CA ALA A 153 5.20 2.47 7.28
C ALA A 153 5.54 1.32 8.24
N ALA A 154 5.26 0.08 7.85
CA ALA A 154 5.63 -1.10 8.64
C ALA A 154 7.16 -1.23 8.77
N LEU A 155 7.91 -1.06 7.67
CA LEU A 155 9.37 -1.10 7.67
C LEU A 155 9.98 0.01 8.54
N ALA A 156 9.50 1.25 8.41
CA ALA A 156 9.98 2.40 9.19
C ALA A 156 9.83 2.20 10.70
N ARG A 157 8.78 1.49 11.11
CA ARG A 157 8.40 1.30 12.51
C ARG A 157 8.81 -0.06 13.07
N ALA A 158 9.64 -0.82 12.34
CA ALA A 158 10.00 -2.20 12.66
C ALA A 158 8.79 -3.10 12.98
N GLY A 159 7.67 -2.87 12.28
CA GLY A 159 6.44 -3.64 12.41
C GLY A 159 6.40 -4.89 11.52
N ASP A 160 5.31 -5.65 11.64
CA ASP A 160 5.09 -6.83 10.79
C ASP A 160 4.74 -6.42 9.35
N VAL A 161 5.68 -6.67 8.44
CA VAL A 161 5.50 -6.43 7.01
C VAL A 161 4.69 -7.54 6.34
N ASP A 162 4.74 -8.77 6.87
CA ASP A 162 4.07 -9.92 6.26
C ASP A 162 2.55 -9.84 6.35
N ALA A 163 2.02 -9.07 7.32
CA ALA A 163 0.61 -8.71 7.39
C ALA A 163 0.11 -8.03 6.09
N TRP A 164 0.99 -7.29 5.40
CA TRP A 164 0.66 -6.50 4.22
C TRP A 164 1.01 -7.18 2.91
N LEU A 165 1.64 -8.36 2.93
CA LEU A 165 2.06 -9.08 1.73
C LEU A 165 1.18 -10.30 1.47
N SER A 166 0.73 -10.44 0.23
CA SER A 166 0.08 -11.67 -0.21
C SER A 166 1.06 -12.86 -0.17
N PRO A 167 0.57 -14.11 -0.10
CA PRO A 167 1.44 -15.29 -0.17
C PRO A 167 2.39 -15.29 -1.38
N ARG A 168 1.92 -14.82 -2.55
CA ARG A 168 2.74 -14.69 -3.76
C ARG A 168 3.86 -13.66 -3.61
N GLN A 169 3.60 -12.53 -2.95
CA GLN A 169 4.61 -11.50 -2.68
C GLN A 169 5.66 -11.98 -1.70
N ARG A 170 5.27 -12.71 -0.64
CA ARG A 170 6.21 -13.33 0.31
C ARG A 170 7.12 -14.34 -0.39
N ALA A 171 6.54 -15.23 -1.21
CA ALA A 171 7.31 -16.17 -2.00
C ALA A 171 8.32 -15.49 -2.94
N LEU A 172 7.92 -14.37 -3.57
CA LEU A 172 8.80 -13.56 -4.42
C LEU A 172 9.93 -12.91 -3.61
N ARG A 173 9.61 -12.28 -2.47
CA ARG A 173 10.62 -11.70 -1.56
C ARG A 173 11.66 -12.74 -1.16
N ASP A 174 11.21 -13.93 -0.77
CA ASP A 174 12.11 -14.99 -0.32
C ASP A 174 13.00 -15.49 -1.48
N ALA A 175 12.47 -15.49 -2.72
CA ALA A 175 13.26 -15.79 -3.90
C ALA A 175 14.32 -14.71 -4.20
N ILE A 176 13.98 -13.43 -4.04
CA ILE A 176 14.90 -12.30 -4.17
C ILE A 176 15.99 -12.35 -3.11
N ALA A 177 15.65 -12.63 -1.84
CA ALA A 177 16.62 -12.70 -0.75
C ALA A 177 17.70 -13.77 -0.97
N ARG A 178 17.35 -14.86 -1.66
CA ARG A 178 18.32 -15.91 -2.06
C ARG A 178 19.22 -15.48 -3.22
N ARG A 179 18.91 -14.39 -3.93
CA ARG A 179 19.63 -13.88 -5.12
C ARG A 179 19.54 -12.34 -5.21
N PRO A 180 20.33 -11.60 -4.40
CA PRO A 180 20.10 -10.17 -4.14
C PRO A 180 20.10 -9.24 -5.36
N ASP A 181 20.71 -9.62 -6.49
CA ASP A 181 20.84 -8.75 -7.67
C ASP A 181 20.33 -9.42 -8.96
N GLY A 182 19.23 -10.18 -8.87
CA GLY A 182 18.64 -10.94 -9.99
C GLY A 182 18.13 -10.10 -11.18
N GLY A 183 18.70 -8.94 -11.51
CA GLY A 183 18.39 -8.12 -12.70
C GLY A 183 16.95 -7.59 -12.74
N LEU A 184 16.20 -7.70 -11.63
CA LEU A 184 14.84 -7.18 -11.57
C LEU A 184 14.89 -5.65 -11.48
N PRO A 185 14.15 -4.92 -12.33
CA PRO A 185 13.98 -3.49 -12.15
C PRO A 185 13.20 -3.23 -10.87
N GLU A 186 13.48 -2.09 -10.24
CA GLU A 186 12.71 -1.61 -9.11
C GLU A 186 11.22 -1.49 -9.46
N GLN A 187 10.35 -1.99 -8.59
CA GLN A 187 8.88 -2.02 -8.74
C GLN A 187 8.19 -0.93 -7.91
N LEU A 188 8.92 0.13 -7.54
CA LEU A 188 8.37 1.27 -6.81
C LEU A 188 7.57 2.23 -7.69
N ASP A 189 7.59 2.06 -9.00
CA ASP A 189 6.71 2.77 -9.92
C ASP A 189 5.96 1.75 -10.79
N VAL A 190 4.93 1.12 -10.22
CA VAL A 190 4.09 0.18 -10.99
C VAL A 190 3.32 0.92 -12.10
N GLY A 191 3.29 2.26 -12.05
CA GLY A 191 3.03 3.15 -13.19
C GLY A 191 1.78 2.86 -14.02
N ARG A 192 1.72 3.51 -15.19
CA ARG A 192 0.63 3.45 -16.19
C ARG A 192 0.22 2.03 -16.61
N ASP A 193 1.14 1.07 -16.54
CA ASP A 193 0.93 -0.30 -17.04
C ASP A 193 0.16 -1.20 -16.05
N GLY A 194 0.08 -0.76 -14.78
CA GLY A 194 -0.68 -1.44 -13.74
C GLY A 194 -0.01 -2.69 -13.16
N LEU A 195 -0.58 -3.16 -12.04
CA LEU A 195 -0.05 -4.27 -11.25
C LEU A 195 0.11 -5.58 -12.05
N ALA A 196 -0.77 -5.83 -13.02
CA ALA A 196 -0.71 -7.03 -13.86
C ALA A 196 0.56 -7.06 -14.73
N ALA A 197 0.90 -5.95 -15.38
CA ALA A 197 2.09 -5.86 -16.21
C ALA A 197 3.38 -6.02 -15.39
N ALA A 198 3.42 -5.45 -14.19
CA ALA A 198 4.55 -5.62 -13.28
C ALA A 198 4.77 -7.09 -12.90
N TRP A 199 3.69 -7.83 -12.61
CA TRP A 199 3.79 -9.28 -12.36
C TRP A 199 4.22 -10.09 -13.57
N ALA A 200 3.82 -9.68 -14.78
CA ALA A 200 4.27 -10.33 -16.02
C ALA A 200 5.78 -10.19 -16.20
N ARG A 201 6.32 -8.97 -16.05
CA ARG A 201 7.77 -8.69 -16.13
C ARG A 201 8.59 -9.49 -15.11
N VAL A 202 8.08 -9.61 -13.88
CA VAL A 202 8.72 -10.48 -12.87
C VAL A 202 8.76 -11.92 -13.37
N GLY A 203 7.66 -12.43 -13.92
CA GLY A 203 7.58 -13.79 -14.46
C GLY A 203 8.60 -14.04 -15.58
N GLU A 204 8.68 -13.14 -16.56
CA GLU A 204 9.64 -13.20 -17.67
C GLU A 204 11.08 -13.25 -17.16
N THR A 205 11.45 -12.33 -16.25
CA THR A 205 12.80 -12.23 -15.68
C THR A 205 13.24 -13.48 -14.89
N PHE A 206 12.30 -14.23 -14.30
CA PHE A 206 12.58 -15.52 -13.65
C PHE A 206 12.53 -16.72 -14.61
N SER A 207 11.84 -16.60 -15.76
CA SER A 207 11.70 -17.68 -16.74
C SER A 207 12.86 -17.73 -17.73
N GLU A 208 13.32 -16.57 -18.24
CA GLU A 208 14.41 -16.45 -19.23
C GLU A 208 15.76 -16.99 -18.75
N ARG A 209 15.90 -17.25 -17.44
CA ARG A 209 17.14 -17.74 -16.82
C ARG A 209 17.04 -19.15 -16.23
N LYS A 210 15.97 -19.88 -16.55
CA LYS A 210 15.89 -21.34 -16.31
C LYS A 210 16.43 -22.16 -17.49
N THR A 211 16.84 -21.50 -18.56
CA THR A 211 17.31 -22.10 -19.82
C THR A 211 18.84 -22.15 -19.97
N ASP A 212 19.59 -21.79 -18.93
CA ASP A 212 21.05 -21.89 -18.86
C ASP A 212 21.48 -22.92 -17.80
#